data_AF-A0A956AZB8-F1
#
_entry.id   AF-A0A956AZB8-F1
#
_cell.length_a   1.000
_cell.length_b   1.000
_cell.length_c   1.000
_cell.angle_alpha   90.00
_cell.angle_beta   90.00
_cell.angle_gamma   90.00
#
_symmetry.space_group_name_H-M   'P 1'
#
loop_
_entity.id
_entity.type
_entity.pdbx_description
1 polymer ?
#
loop_
_entity_poly.entity_id
_entity_poly.type
_entity_poly.pdbx_seq_one_letter_code
_entity_poly.pdbx_strand_id
1 'polypeptide(L)'
;MRRLTLMFALAALAGCADENWDPPVYRHTQGLAARCTATVRDVGEVDVEGRYLPSVIACENGAAADEALKAQAVAARTYLYFKLETSGSIADGTSDQVYTCNRPPQARHFAAVQATEGEVLMHDNVVLAAFYVAGAVPNPPECVAQAGDRDPTSTERWVTYNEGRRGGDVQPSPLGHPANPRNRGCKSQ
;
A
#
# COMPACT_ATOMS: atom_id res chain seq x y z
N MET A 1 -41.44 -12.01 33.49
CA MET A 1 -40.05 -11.88 33.02
C MET A 1 -40.02 -12.11 31.51
N ARG A 2 -39.99 -11.05 30.69
CA ARG A 2 -39.88 -11.15 29.23
C ARG A 2 -38.39 -11.13 28.85
N ARG A 3 -37.89 -12.21 28.26
CA ARG A 3 -36.54 -12.28 27.69
C ARG A 3 -36.53 -11.50 26.38
N LEU A 4 -35.79 -10.40 26.35
CA LEU A 4 -35.53 -9.60 25.16
C LEU A 4 -34.33 -10.24 24.44
N THR A 5 -34.57 -10.94 23.34
CA THR A 5 -33.50 -11.47 22.49
C THR A 5 -32.94 -10.31 21.67
N LEU A 6 -31.74 -9.86 22.03
CA LEU A 6 -31.01 -8.84 21.27
C LEU A 6 -30.41 -9.52 20.04
N MET A 7 -30.97 -9.23 18.87
CA MET A 7 -30.45 -9.70 17.58
C MET A 7 -29.31 -8.77 17.19
N PHE A 8 -28.06 -9.22 17.35
CA PHE A 8 -26.89 -8.52 16.82
C PHE A 8 -26.93 -8.65 15.30
N ALA A 9 -27.27 -7.56 14.61
CA ALA A 9 -27.07 -7.44 13.18
C ALA A 9 -25.55 -7.37 12.94
N LEU A 10 -24.99 -8.44 12.39
CA LEU A 10 -23.62 -8.47 11.89
C LEU A 10 -23.58 -7.57 10.66
N ALA A 11 -23.03 -6.36 10.80
CA ALA A 11 -22.73 -5.53 9.64
C ALA A 11 -21.55 -6.18 8.90
N ALA A 12 -21.85 -6.88 7.81
CA ALA A 12 -20.83 -7.34 6.88
C ALA A 12 -20.18 -6.08 6.27
N LEU A 13 -18.92 -5.84 6.61
CA LEU A 13 -18.08 -4.95 5.82
C LEU A 13 -17.93 -5.62 4.46
N ALA A 14 -18.48 -4.99 3.42
CA ALA A 14 -18.28 -5.42 2.04
C ALA A 14 -16.79 -5.26 1.72
N GLY A 15 -16.03 -6.34 1.92
CA GLY A 15 -14.74 -6.49 1.30
C GLY A 15 -14.96 -6.69 -0.19
N CYS A 16 -14.20 -5.97 -1.01
CA CYS A 16 -14.01 -6.24 -2.43
C CYS A 16 -13.33 -7.60 -2.60
N ALA A 17 -14.06 -8.69 -2.38
CA ALA A 17 -13.66 -10.02 -2.77
C ALA A 17 -14.71 -10.50 -3.76
N ASP A 18 -14.33 -10.59 -5.03
CA ASP A 18 -15.15 -11.24 -6.04
C ASP A 18 -15.28 -12.72 -5.62
N GLU A 19 -16.48 -13.20 -5.30
CA GLU A 19 -16.72 -14.54 -4.72
C GLU A 19 -16.28 -15.70 -5.64
N ASN A 20 -15.77 -15.41 -6.84
CA ASN A 20 -15.34 -16.38 -7.85
C ASN A 20 -13.89 -16.19 -8.36
N TRP A 21 -13.08 -15.31 -7.75
CA TRP A 21 -11.68 -15.09 -8.15
C TRP A 21 -10.71 -15.66 -7.11
N ASP A 22 -10.39 -16.95 -7.24
CA ASP A 22 -9.29 -17.58 -6.50
C ASP A 22 -8.22 -18.08 -7.48
N PRO A 23 -7.50 -17.18 -8.19
CA PRO A 23 -6.31 -17.61 -8.90
C PRO A 23 -5.30 -18.10 -7.86
N PRO A 24 -4.50 -19.13 -8.17
CA PRO A 24 -3.40 -19.51 -7.29
C PRO A 24 -2.50 -18.30 -7.02
N VAL A 25 -2.47 -17.84 -5.77
CA VAL A 25 -1.51 -16.85 -5.31
C VAL A 25 -0.15 -17.52 -5.29
N TYR A 26 0.65 -17.28 -6.33
CA TYR A 26 2.01 -17.79 -6.38
C TYR A 26 2.90 -16.94 -5.47
N ARG A 27 3.18 -17.45 -4.27
CA ARG A 27 4.25 -16.91 -3.42
C ARG A 27 5.59 -17.40 -3.93
N HIS A 28 6.31 -16.55 -4.64
CA HIS A 28 7.72 -16.76 -4.94
C HIS A 28 8.56 -16.22 -3.79
N THR A 29 9.28 -17.11 -3.10
CA THR A 29 10.29 -16.70 -2.12
C THR A 29 11.63 -16.55 -2.84
N GLN A 30 12.01 -15.30 -3.11
CA GLN A 30 13.35 -14.98 -3.60
C GLN A 30 14.16 -14.34 -2.47
N GLY A 31 15.44 -14.71 -2.36
CA GLY A 31 16.35 -14.08 -1.41
C GLY A 31 16.61 -12.64 -1.81
N LEU A 32 15.96 -11.69 -1.13
CA LEU A 32 16.33 -10.28 -1.14
C LEU A 32 17.10 -9.99 0.16
N ALA A 33 18.19 -9.23 0.07
CA ALA A 33 18.89 -8.81 1.26
C ALA A 33 17.98 -7.90 2.09
N ALA A 34 17.48 -8.42 3.21
CA ALA A 34 16.65 -7.67 4.14
C ALA A 34 17.42 -6.43 4.63
N ARG A 35 16.75 -5.28 4.60
CA ARG A 35 17.26 -4.03 5.13
C ARG A 35 16.77 -3.87 6.55
N CYS A 36 17.62 -4.21 7.53
CA CYS A 36 17.30 -3.97 8.95
C CYS A 36 17.20 -2.47 9.25
N THR A 37 18.06 -1.67 8.62
CA THR A 37 18.07 -0.21 8.76
C THR A 37 17.93 0.49 7.40
N ALA A 38 17.47 1.74 7.45
CA ALA A 38 17.44 2.65 6.32
C ALA A 38 17.95 4.04 6.70
N THR A 39 18.67 4.67 5.78
CA THR A 39 19.05 6.08 5.91
C THR A 39 17.90 6.98 5.47
N VAL A 40 17.25 7.61 6.45
CA VAL A 40 16.23 8.66 6.23
C VAL A 40 16.93 10.01 6.29
N ARG A 41 16.83 10.80 5.21
CA ARG A 41 17.50 12.11 5.12
C ARG A 41 17.04 13.01 6.26
N ASP A 42 17.98 13.76 6.80
CA ASP A 42 17.78 14.69 7.93
C ASP A 42 17.30 14.04 9.25
N VAL A 43 17.19 12.71 9.29
CA VAL A 43 16.83 11.93 10.50
C VAL A 43 17.98 11.00 10.92
N GLY A 44 18.62 10.32 9.96
CA GLY A 44 19.69 9.35 10.20
C GLY A 44 19.27 7.90 9.90
N GLU A 45 20.00 6.93 10.47
CA GLU A 45 19.64 5.51 10.36
C GLU A 45 18.45 5.16 11.25
N VAL A 46 17.47 4.47 10.67
CA VAL A 46 16.22 4.08 11.33
C VAL A 46 15.97 2.60 11.10
N ASP A 47 15.52 1.90 12.15
CA ASP A 47 15.05 0.51 12.07
C ASP A 47 13.82 0.41 11.14
N VAL A 48 13.88 -0.49 10.15
CA VAL A 48 12.89 -0.52 9.07
C VAL A 48 11.54 -1.01 9.55
N GLU A 49 11.50 -2.18 10.19
CA GLU A 49 10.24 -2.87 10.54
C GLU A 49 9.63 -2.35 11.86
N GLY A 50 10.44 -2.04 12.86
CA GLY A 50 10.00 -1.61 14.19
C GLY A 50 9.88 -0.10 14.37
N ARG A 51 10.32 0.72 13.41
CA ARG A 51 10.20 2.19 13.53
C ARG A 51 9.75 2.88 12.25
N TYR A 52 10.44 2.63 11.14
CA TYR A 52 10.20 3.36 9.90
C TYR A 52 8.82 3.07 9.30
N LEU A 53 8.56 1.81 8.97
CA LEU A 53 7.32 1.41 8.29
C LEU A 53 6.05 1.69 9.12
N PRO A 54 5.99 1.39 10.44
CA PRO A 54 4.83 1.74 11.25
C PRO A 54 4.52 3.24 11.23
N SER A 55 5.56 4.08 11.23
CA SER A 55 5.40 5.54 11.19
C SER A 55 4.92 6.01 9.82
N VAL A 56 5.49 5.49 8.73
CA VAL A 56 5.05 5.81 7.36
C VAL A 56 3.57 5.49 7.16
N ILE A 57 3.14 4.27 7.50
CA ILE A 57 1.74 3.90 7.29
C ILE A 57 0.79 4.71 8.19
N ALA A 58 1.23 5.10 9.40
CA ALA A 58 0.44 5.98 10.27
C ALA A 58 0.26 7.38 9.65
N CYS A 59 1.29 7.90 8.99
CA CYS A 59 1.28 9.22 8.37
C CYS A 59 0.54 9.25 7.04
N GLU A 60 0.71 8.23 6.21
CA GLU A 60 0.13 8.17 4.85
C GLU A 60 -1.33 7.73 4.87
N ASN A 61 -1.62 6.60 5.54
CA ASN A 61 -2.94 5.97 5.49
C ASN A 61 -3.41 5.45 6.87
N GLY A 62 -3.03 6.15 7.93
CA GLY A 62 -3.19 5.66 9.31
C GLY A 62 -4.63 5.56 9.81
N ALA A 63 -5.64 5.81 8.97
CA ALA A 63 -7.06 5.63 9.28
C ALA A 63 -7.68 4.39 8.60
N ALA A 64 -6.97 3.74 7.67
CA ALA A 64 -7.49 2.66 6.84
C ALA A 64 -7.88 1.39 7.62
N ALA A 65 -8.59 0.50 6.91
CA ALA A 65 -8.90 -0.85 7.37
C ALA A 65 -7.64 -1.74 7.38
N ASP A 66 -7.68 -2.84 8.15
CA ASP A 66 -6.49 -3.65 8.42
C ASP A 66 -5.80 -4.21 7.17
N GLU A 67 -6.57 -4.72 6.20
CA GLU A 67 -6.00 -5.21 4.93
C GLU A 67 -5.40 -4.09 4.07
N ALA A 68 -6.00 -2.90 4.11
CA ALA A 68 -5.44 -1.72 3.44
C ALA A 68 -4.14 -1.24 4.12
N LEU A 69 -4.03 -1.36 5.45
CA LEU A 69 -2.79 -1.09 6.18
C LEU A 69 -1.69 -2.11 5.82
N LYS A 70 -2.02 -3.39 5.67
CA LYS A 70 -1.06 -4.42 5.20
C LYS A 70 -0.59 -4.13 3.77
N ALA A 71 -1.52 -3.84 2.86
CA ALA A 71 -1.19 -3.45 1.49
C ALA A 71 -0.31 -2.18 1.45
N GLN A 72 -0.58 -1.21 2.33
CA GLN A 72 0.24 -0.01 2.46
C GLN A 72 1.65 -0.33 3.00
N ALA A 73 1.78 -1.24 3.97
CA ALA A 73 3.08 -1.66 4.51
C ALA A 73 3.96 -2.30 3.43
N VAL A 74 3.39 -3.19 2.60
CA VAL A 74 4.11 -3.81 1.46
C VAL A 74 4.53 -2.75 0.44
N ALA A 75 3.65 -1.80 0.09
CA ALA A 75 3.98 -0.73 -0.85
C ALA A 75 5.08 0.19 -0.31
N ALA A 76 4.99 0.63 0.95
CA ALA A 76 5.97 1.49 1.60
C ALA A 76 7.35 0.81 1.74
N ARG A 77 7.37 -0.50 2.07
CA ARG A 77 8.60 -1.30 2.10
C ARG A 77 9.24 -1.43 0.72
N THR A 78 8.42 -1.70 -0.28
CA THR A 78 8.87 -1.79 -1.68
C THR A 78 9.48 -0.47 -2.15
N TYR A 79 8.79 0.65 -1.90
CA TYR A 79 9.27 1.99 -2.25
C TYR A 79 10.58 2.31 -1.52
N LEU A 80 10.67 1.99 -0.22
CA LEU A 80 11.91 2.15 0.55
C LEU A 80 13.07 1.41 -0.10
N TYR A 81 12.89 0.13 -0.44
CA TYR A 81 13.95 -0.69 -1.02
C TYR A 81 14.37 -0.15 -2.39
N PHE A 82 13.43 0.26 -3.22
CA PHE A 82 13.72 0.97 -4.47
C PHE A 82 14.58 2.22 -4.25
N LYS A 83 14.27 3.05 -3.25
CA LYS A 83 15.06 4.26 -2.94
C LYS A 83 16.45 3.92 -2.41
N LEU A 84 16.57 2.91 -1.57
CA LEU A 84 17.88 2.46 -1.07
C LEU A 84 18.74 1.84 -2.18
N GLU A 85 18.15 1.14 -3.15
CA GLU A 85 18.86 0.62 -4.32
C GLU A 85 19.32 1.71 -5.28
N THR A 86 18.49 2.75 -5.49
CA THR A 86 18.75 3.76 -6.52
C THR A 86 19.44 5.01 -6.01
N SER A 87 19.25 5.35 -4.74
CA SER A 87 19.71 6.61 -4.14
C SER A 87 20.46 6.42 -2.81
N GLY A 88 20.49 5.20 -2.25
CA GLY A 88 21.10 4.90 -0.94
C GLY A 88 20.39 5.51 0.28
N SER A 89 19.38 6.35 0.07
CA SER A 89 18.65 7.07 1.11
C SER A 89 17.24 7.45 0.64
N ILE A 90 16.36 7.77 1.59
CA ILE A 90 14.99 8.21 1.34
C ILE A 90 14.70 9.54 2.03
N ALA A 91 13.95 10.43 1.39
CA ALA A 91 13.47 11.66 2.02
C ALA A 91 12.22 11.42 2.87
N ASP A 92 12.04 12.26 3.89
CA ASP A 92 10.80 12.37 4.64
C ASP A 92 9.93 13.48 4.05
N GLY A 93 8.78 13.11 3.47
CA GLY A 93 7.83 14.05 2.90
C GLY A 93 7.30 13.64 1.53
N THR A 94 6.55 14.54 0.90
CA THR A 94 5.80 14.27 -0.34
C THR A 94 6.67 13.98 -1.57
N SER A 95 7.98 14.19 -1.49
CA SER A 95 8.93 13.82 -2.55
C SER A 95 9.26 12.33 -2.56
N ASP A 96 9.05 11.64 -1.44
CA ASP A 96 9.26 10.20 -1.27
C ASP A 96 8.09 9.61 -0.48
N GLN A 97 8.22 9.48 0.85
CA GLN A 97 7.12 9.08 1.73
C GLN A 97 7.18 9.81 3.07
N VAL A 98 6.03 10.10 3.65
CA VAL A 98 5.92 10.84 4.92
C VAL A 98 6.21 9.90 6.08
N TYR A 99 7.37 10.06 6.71
CA TYR A 99 7.79 9.31 7.90
C TYR A 99 7.45 10.07 9.19
N THR A 100 7.61 11.39 9.19
CA THR A 100 7.31 12.23 10.36
C THR A 100 6.01 12.99 10.19
N CYS A 101 5.08 12.81 11.12
CA CYS A 101 3.84 13.58 11.21
C CYS A 101 3.32 13.65 12.65
N ASN A 102 2.28 14.45 12.89
CA ASN A 102 1.66 14.63 14.22
C ASN A 102 0.78 13.44 14.66
N ARG A 103 0.94 12.25 14.07
CA ARG A 103 0.17 11.04 14.36
C ARG A 103 1.13 9.91 14.73
N PRO A 104 1.27 9.59 16.03
CA PRO A 104 2.12 8.47 16.43
C PRO A 104 1.54 7.13 15.93
N PRO A 105 2.39 6.15 15.57
CA PRO A 105 1.91 4.84 15.17
C PRO A 105 1.20 4.10 16.30
N GLN A 106 0.12 3.39 15.97
CA GLN A 106 -0.70 2.60 16.88
C GLN A 106 -0.41 1.11 16.70
N ALA A 107 -0.86 0.27 17.63
CA ALA A 107 -0.64 -1.18 17.60
C ALA A 107 -1.01 -1.85 16.25
N ARG A 108 -2.09 -1.38 15.60
CA ARG A 108 -2.49 -1.89 14.28
C ARG A 108 -1.49 -1.61 13.16
N HIS A 109 -0.74 -0.52 13.25
CA HIS A 109 0.30 -0.19 12.28
C HIS A 109 1.47 -1.18 12.44
N PHE A 110 1.93 -1.42 13.66
CA PHE A 110 2.94 -2.44 13.94
C PHE A 110 2.47 -3.84 13.50
N ALA A 111 1.22 -4.19 13.80
CA ALA A 111 0.65 -5.49 13.41
C ALA A 111 0.59 -5.67 11.88
N ALA A 112 0.22 -4.62 11.13
CA ALA A 112 0.19 -4.67 9.67
C ALA A 112 1.60 -4.85 9.06
N VAL A 113 2.61 -4.17 9.62
CA VAL A 113 4.01 -4.32 9.22
C VAL A 113 4.51 -5.72 9.52
N GLN A 114 4.27 -6.22 10.73
CA GLN A 114 4.65 -7.57 11.15
C GLN A 114 3.98 -8.66 10.31
N ALA A 115 2.69 -8.52 9.99
CA ALA A 115 1.95 -9.48 9.19
C ALA A 115 2.44 -9.59 7.74
N THR A 116 3.22 -8.59 7.29
CA THR A 116 3.78 -8.50 5.93
C THR A 116 5.30 -8.40 5.96
N GLU A 117 5.94 -8.89 7.04
CA GLU A 117 7.38 -8.77 7.25
C GLU A 117 8.16 -9.34 6.05
N GLY A 118 9.06 -8.53 5.49
CA GLY A 118 9.87 -8.92 4.33
C GLY A 118 9.12 -9.01 3.00
N GLU A 119 7.80 -8.78 2.96
CA GLU A 119 7.03 -8.81 1.71
C GLU A 119 7.25 -7.52 0.91
N VAL A 120 7.62 -7.68 -0.37
CA VAL A 120 7.85 -6.62 -1.34
C VAL A 120 7.22 -6.98 -2.69
N LEU A 121 6.94 -5.96 -3.51
CA LEU A 121 6.45 -6.16 -4.88
C LEU A 121 7.63 -6.16 -5.86
N MET A 122 7.66 -7.16 -6.73
CA MET A 122 8.69 -7.33 -7.75
C MET A 122 8.05 -7.64 -9.10
N HIS A 123 8.76 -7.27 -10.17
CA HIS A 123 8.44 -7.66 -11.54
C HIS A 123 9.76 -7.98 -12.27
N ASP A 124 9.84 -9.14 -12.92
CA ASP A 124 11.06 -9.62 -13.59
C ASP A 124 12.32 -9.55 -12.68
N ASN A 125 12.18 -9.98 -11.41
CA ASN A 125 13.22 -9.93 -10.37
C ASN A 125 13.75 -8.53 -10.06
N VAL A 126 13.01 -7.47 -10.41
CA VAL A 126 13.32 -6.09 -10.05
C VAL A 126 12.31 -5.60 -9.01
N VAL A 127 12.82 -5.02 -7.91
CA VAL A 127 11.99 -4.32 -6.92
C VAL A 127 11.27 -3.15 -7.59
N LEU A 128 9.95 -3.09 -7.44
CA LEU A 128 9.14 -2.04 -8.02
C LEU A 128 9.38 -0.70 -7.29
N ALA A 129 9.03 0.41 -7.94
CA ALA A 129 8.87 1.67 -7.22
C ALA A 129 7.67 1.56 -6.26
N ALA A 130 6.55 0.97 -6.68
CA ALA A 130 5.32 0.88 -5.89
C ALA A 130 4.78 2.24 -5.41
N PHE A 131 4.67 3.20 -6.34
CA PHE A 131 4.02 4.48 -6.07
C PHE A 131 2.59 4.31 -5.57
N TYR A 132 2.17 5.20 -4.68
CA TYR A 132 0.79 5.28 -4.20
C TYR A 132 0.32 6.74 -4.10
N VAL A 133 -0.98 6.95 -4.24
CA VAL A 133 -1.66 8.25 -4.09
C VAL A 133 -3.02 8.05 -3.41
N ALA A 134 -3.62 9.12 -2.89
CA ALA A 134 -5.02 9.09 -2.50
C ALA A 134 -5.92 8.82 -3.71
N GLY A 135 -6.84 7.88 -3.58
CA GLY A 135 -7.90 7.67 -4.56
C GLY A 135 -9.16 8.46 -4.25
N ALA A 136 -10.09 8.48 -5.19
CA ALA A 136 -11.46 8.88 -4.94
C ALA A 136 -12.12 7.89 -3.97
N VAL A 137 -13.13 8.35 -3.24
CA VAL A 137 -13.91 7.52 -2.31
C VAL A 137 -15.14 6.99 -3.04
N PRO A 138 -15.20 5.68 -3.37
CA PRO A 138 -16.32 5.12 -4.12
C PRO A 138 -17.61 5.17 -3.32
N ASN A 139 -18.70 5.57 -3.98
CA ASN A 139 -20.05 5.49 -3.42
C ASN A 139 -21.06 4.99 -4.46
N PRO A 140 -21.51 3.72 -4.40
CA PRO A 140 -21.33 2.75 -3.31
C PRO A 140 -19.87 2.25 -3.16
N PRO A 141 -19.53 1.55 -2.05
CA PRO A 141 -18.21 0.95 -1.87
C PRO A 141 -17.93 -0.08 -2.98
N GLU A 142 -17.08 0.30 -3.92
CA GLU A 142 -16.68 -0.46 -5.10
C GLU A 142 -15.15 -0.46 -5.20
N CYS A 143 -14.59 -1.39 -5.96
CA CYS A 143 -13.13 -1.54 -6.07
C CYS A 143 -12.51 -0.56 -7.07
N VAL A 144 -13.34 0.03 -7.94
CA VAL A 144 -12.96 1.00 -8.98
C VAL A 144 -13.81 2.25 -8.80
N ALA A 145 -13.15 3.39 -8.62
CA ALA A 145 -13.82 4.67 -8.54
C ALA A 145 -14.53 5.02 -9.86
N GLN A 146 -15.69 5.64 -9.74
CA GLN A 146 -16.53 6.08 -10.84
C GLN A 146 -16.49 7.61 -11.00
N ALA A 147 -16.93 8.06 -12.16
CA ALA A 147 -17.09 9.49 -12.40
C ALA A 147 -18.12 10.08 -11.42
N GLY A 148 -17.71 11.09 -10.65
CA GLY A 148 -18.55 11.75 -9.64
C GLY A 148 -18.27 11.31 -8.21
N ASP A 149 -17.42 10.30 -8.01
CA ASP A 149 -16.93 9.95 -6.68
C ASP A 149 -16.12 11.10 -6.06
N ARG A 150 -16.14 11.16 -4.74
CA ARG A 150 -15.48 12.23 -3.99
C ARG A 150 -13.95 12.04 -4.07
N ASP A 151 -13.28 12.91 -4.81
CA ASP A 151 -11.81 12.99 -4.90
C ASP A 151 -11.29 14.30 -4.30
N PRO A 152 -11.04 14.37 -2.98
CA PRO A 152 -10.63 15.60 -2.31
C PRO A 152 -9.18 16.02 -2.65
N THR A 153 -8.37 15.10 -3.14
CA THR A 153 -6.95 15.33 -3.46
C THR A 153 -6.72 15.51 -4.95
N SER A 154 -7.74 15.25 -5.77
CA SER A 154 -7.62 15.27 -7.24
C SER A 154 -6.49 14.36 -7.70
N THR A 155 -6.30 13.19 -7.07
CA THR A 155 -5.20 12.27 -7.40
C THR A 155 -5.69 10.94 -7.96
N GLU A 156 -6.99 10.71 -8.01
CA GLU A 156 -7.59 9.50 -8.57
C GLU A 156 -7.13 9.22 -10.00
N ARG A 157 -6.95 10.27 -10.82
CA ARG A 157 -6.45 10.16 -12.20
C ARG A 157 -5.09 9.44 -12.35
N TRP A 158 -4.36 9.28 -11.25
CA TRP A 158 -3.08 8.58 -11.22
C TRP A 158 -3.21 7.12 -10.76
N VAL A 159 -4.32 6.74 -10.14
CA VAL A 159 -4.58 5.36 -9.71
C VAL A 159 -4.65 4.46 -10.94
N THR A 160 -4.16 3.24 -10.79
CA THR A 160 -4.13 2.25 -11.86
C THR A 160 -4.97 1.03 -11.48
N TYR A 161 -5.94 0.71 -12.32
CA TYR A 161 -6.81 -0.45 -12.18
C TYR A 161 -6.42 -1.55 -13.18
N ASN A 162 -5.72 -2.57 -12.69
CA ASN A 162 -5.19 -3.68 -13.51
C ASN A 162 -5.63 -5.06 -13.00
N GLU A 163 -6.75 -5.13 -12.27
CA GLU A 163 -7.33 -6.40 -11.88
C GLU A 163 -7.55 -7.32 -13.09
N GLY A 164 -7.13 -8.59 -12.96
CA GLY A 164 -7.17 -9.58 -14.04
C GLY A 164 -6.13 -9.41 -15.16
N ARG A 165 -5.34 -8.32 -15.19
CA ARG A 165 -4.38 -8.02 -16.27
C ARG A 165 -2.97 -8.45 -15.91
N ARG A 166 -2.20 -8.86 -16.93
CA ARG A 166 -0.82 -9.36 -16.76
C ARG A 166 0.03 -9.07 -17.98
N GLY A 167 1.35 -9.11 -17.82
CA GLY A 167 2.30 -8.95 -18.92
C GLY A 167 2.07 -7.66 -19.71
N GLY A 168 1.86 -7.79 -21.03
CA GLY A 168 1.59 -6.66 -21.93
C GLY A 168 0.18 -6.07 -21.82
N ASP A 169 -0.74 -6.75 -21.13
CA ASP A 169 -2.13 -6.29 -20.96
C ASP A 169 -2.27 -5.25 -19.84
N VAL A 170 -1.22 -5.05 -19.04
CA VAL A 170 -1.16 -4.02 -17.99
C VAL A 170 -1.27 -2.64 -18.62
N GLN A 171 -2.27 -1.88 -18.20
CA GLN A 171 -2.46 -0.49 -18.64
C GLN A 171 -1.97 0.44 -17.53
N PRO A 172 -0.93 1.24 -17.75
CA PRO A 172 -0.46 2.18 -16.75
C PRO A 172 -1.35 3.43 -16.69
N SER A 173 -1.40 4.06 -15.52
CA SER A 173 -1.80 5.46 -15.40
C SER A 173 -0.69 6.38 -15.96
N PRO A 174 -0.92 7.70 -16.09
CA PRO A 174 0.13 8.58 -16.57
C PRO A 174 1.28 8.82 -15.57
N LEU A 175 1.22 8.26 -14.34
CA LEU A 175 2.40 8.12 -13.49
C LEU A 175 3.28 6.91 -13.86
N GLY A 176 2.77 5.94 -14.62
CA GLY A 176 3.47 4.72 -15.02
C GLY A 176 3.87 4.70 -16.49
N HIS A 177 4.71 3.74 -16.87
CA HIS A 177 5.06 3.51 -18.28
C HIS A 177 5.23 2.00 -18.54
N PRO A 178 4.67 1.41 -19.62
CA PRO A 178 4.71 -0.05 -19.83
C PRO A 178 6.13 -0.60 -19.96
N ALA A 179 7.02 0.18 -20.59
CA ALA A 179 8.42 -0.18 -20.76
C ALA A 179 9.28 0.05 -19.52
N ASN A 180 8.77 0.69 -18.45
CA ASN A 180 9.54 0.88 -17.23
C ASN A 180 9.47 -0.41 -16.40
N PRO A 181 10.63 -1.03 -16.08
CA PRO A 181 10.66 -2.30 -15.35
C PRO A 181 10.20 -2.17 -13.89
N ARG A 182 10.23 -0.96 -13.32
CA ARG A 182 9.93 -0.70 -11.90
C ARG A 182 8.58 -0.03 -11.66
N ASN A 183 8.01 0.64 -12.67
CA ASN A 183 6.83 1.46 -12.47
C ASN A 183 5.86 1.37 -13.66
N ARG A 184 4.80 0.59 -13.45
CA ARG A 184 3.71 0.40 -14.40
C ARG A 184 2.39 0.99 -13.92
N GLY A 185 2.42 1.87 -12.91
CA GLY A 185 1.22 2.48 -12.36
C GLY A 185 1.37 2.90 -10.91
N CYS A 186 0.23 3.20 -10.29
CA CYS A 186 0.15 3.72 -8.94
C CYS A 186 -1.02 3.09 -8.19
N LYS A 187 -0.79 2.69 -6.95
CA LYS A 187 -1.79 2.13 -6.04
C LYS A 187 -2.63 3.26 -5.41
N SER A 188 -3.93 3.04 -5.20
CA SER A 188 -4.73 3.89 -4.30
C SER A 188 -4.43 3.60 -2.84
N GLN A 189 -4.35 4.63 -2.00
CA GLN A 189 -4.35 4.53 -0.53
C GLN A 189 -5.72 4.87 0.04
#